data_AF-A0A7J4VDX8-F1
#
_entry.id   AF-A0A7J4VDX8-F1
#
_cell.length_a   1.000
_cell.length_b   1.000
_cell.length_c   1.000
_cell.angle_alpha   90.00
_cell.angle_beta   90.00
_cell.angle_gamma   90.00
#
_symmetry.space_group_name_H-M   'P 1'
#
loop_
_entity.id
_entity.type
_entity.pdbx_description
1 polymer ?
#
loop_
_entity_poly.entity_id
_entity_poly.type
_entity_poly.pdbx_seq_one_letter_code
_entity_poly.pdbx_strand_id
1 'polypeptide(L)'
;MNEKKKIFVWTLYDFANTSYSIIVVTFLYAIYFKETVNQNAAQGDLYWGLGTSISMLITAFISPILGAVADYSSTKKRFLAFFTFVCIVSTLLLY
;
A
#
# COMPACT_ATOMS: atom_id res chain seq x y z
N MET A 1 -14.10 24.44 -7.51
CA MET A 1 -12.67 24.20 -7.84
C MET A 1 -12.58 23.95 -9.33
N ASN A 2 -11.71 24.65 -10.07
CA ASN A 2 -11.57 24.40 -11.52
C ASN A 2 -11.20 22.93 -11.78
N GLU A 3 -11.84 22.29 -12.75
CA GLU A 3 -11.59 20.88 -13.11
C GLU A 3 -10.10 20.61 -13.37
N LYS A 4 -9.39 21.56 -14.01
CA LYS A 4 -7.94 21.49 -14.23
C LYS A 4 -7.14 21.39 -12.92
N LYS A 5 -7.53 22.13 -11.87
CA LYS A 5 -6.88 22.06 -10.55
C LYS A 5 -7.17 20.72 -9.87
N LYS A 6 -8.38 20.18 -10.03
CA LYS A 6 -8.77 18.88 -9.47
C LYS A 6 -7.95 17.75 -10.10
N ILE A 7 -7.83 17.73 -11.43
CA ILE A 7 -7.00 16.74 -12.14
C ILE A 7 -5.55 16.85 -11.67
N PHE A 8 -4.98 18.06 -11.64
CA PHE A 8 -3.59 18.26 -11.21
C PHE A 8 -3.32 17.72 -9.80
N VAL A 9 -4.20 17.99 -8.83
CA VAL A 9 -4.07 17.48 -7.46
C VAL A 9 -4.15 15.95 -7.40
N TRP A 10 -5.08 15.36 -8.15
CA TRP A 10 -5.21 13.90 -8.19
C TRP A 10 -4.03 13.23 -8.89
N THR A 11 -3.49 13.81 -9.96
CA THR A 11 -2.29 13.32 -10.64
C THR A 11 -1.07 13.42 -9.74
N LEU A 12 -0.89 14.52 -9.01
CA LEU A 12 0.22 14.67 -8.07
C LEU A 12 0.12 13.67 -6.90
N TYR A 13 -1.10 13.43 -6.41
CA TYR A 13 -1.36 12.40 -5.40
C TYR A 13 -0.99 11.00 -5.91
N ASP A 14 -1.44 10.65 -7.13
CA ASP A 14 -1.16 9.34 -7.74
C ASP A 14 0.34 9.13 -7.97
N PHE A 15 1.04 10.17 -8.42
CA PHE A 15 2.49 10.16 -8.57
C PHE A 15 3.20 9.89 -7.24
N ALA A 16 2.88 10.65 -6.20
CA ALA A 16 3.49 10.48 -4.88
C ALA A 16 3.20 9.10 -4.28
N ASN A 17 1.95 8.62 -4.39
CA ASN A 17 1.54 7.32 -3.88
C ASN A 17 2.27 6.17 -4.58
N THR A 18 2.39 6.24 -5.91
CA THR A 18 3.09 5.21 -6.69
C THR A 18 4.59 5.19 -6.37
N SER A 19 5.24 6.37 -6.32
CA SER A 19 6.65 6.46 -5.93
C SER A 19 6.91 5.93 -4.53
N TYR A 20 6.05 6.25 -3.55
CA TYR A 20 6.13 5.71 -2.20
C TYR A 20 6.03 4.19 -2.19
N SER A 21 5.03 3.62 -2.87
CA SER A 21 4.82 2.17 -2.89
C SER A 21 6.02 1.42 -3.48
N ILE A 22 6.62 1.95 -4.55
CA ILE A 22 7.78 1.31 -5.18
C ILE A 22 9.00 1.39 -4.25
N ILE A 23 9.34 2.59 -3.76
CA ILE A 23 10.59 2.78 -3.02
C ILE A 23 10.51 2.15 -1.62
N VAL A 24 9.43 2.41 -0.89
CA VAL A 24 9.30 2.01 0.51
C VAL A 24 8.87 0.55 0.63
N VAL A 25 7.78 0.16 -0.04
CA VAL A 25 7.20 -1.18 0.13
C VAL A 25 7.99 -2.22 -0.66
N THR A 26 8.34 -1.95 -1.91
CA THR A 26 9.02 -2.95 -2.74
C THR A 26 10.52 -3.06 -2.44
N PHE A 27 11.25 -1.94 -2.33
CA PHE A 27 12.70 -1.99 -2.16
C PHE A 27 13.15 -1.98 -0.70
N LEU A 28 12.79 -0.94 0.06
CA LEU A 28 13.26 -0.78 1.45
C LEU A 28 12.79 -1.93 2.36
N TYR A 29 11.51 -2.30 2.26
CA TYR A 29 10.95 -3.34 3.12
C TYR A 29 11.52 -4.74 2.85
N ALA A 30 11.83 -5.05 1.59
CA ALA A 30 12.46 -6.31 1.22
C ALA A 30 13.85 -6.45 1.85
N ILE A 31 14.64 -5.37 1.83
CA ILE A 31 15.97 -5.32 2.47
C ILE A 31 15.82 -5.44 3.99
N TYR A 32 14.93 -4.64 4.59
CA TYR A 32 14.67 -4.67 6.03
C TYR A 32 14.27 -6.06 6.54
N PHE A 33 13.39 -6.75 5.82
CA PHE A 33 12.93 -8.09 6.19
C PHE A 33 14.08 -9.10 6.17
N LYS A 34 14.95 -9.03 5.16
CA LYS A 34 16.12 -9.92 5.03
C LYS A 34 17.15 -9.69 6.15
N GLU A 35 17.44 -8.44 6.45
CA GLU A 35 18.47 -8.06 7.43
C GLU A 35 18.00 -8.22 8.88
N THR A 36 16.76 -7.81 9.18
CA THR A 36 16.28 -7.71 10.58
C THR A 36 15.50 -8.94 11.02
N VAL A 37 14.65 -9.50 10.15
CA VAL A 37 13.72 -10.57 10.52
C VAL A 37 14.35 -11.95 10.35
N ASN A 38 15.17 -12.15 9.32
CA ASN A 38 15.69 -13.47 8.95
C ASN A 38 17.21 -13.65 9.15
N GLN A 39 17.91 -12.68 9.76
CA GLN A 39 19.33 -12.77 10.15
C GLN A 39 20.26 -13.38 9.08
N ASN A 40 20.08 -13.00 7.80
CA ASN A 40 20.86 -13.53 6.66
C ASN A 40 20.72 -15.05 6.39
N ALA A 41 19.63 -15.69 6.80
CA ALA A 41 19.33 -17.04 6.36
C ALA A 41 19.08 -17.08 4.83
N ALA A 42 19.63 -18.07 4.13
CA ALA A 42 19.46 -18.25 2.68
C ALA A 42 17.98 -18.37 2.23
N GLN A 43 17.06 -18.61 3.18
CA GLN A 43 15.62 -18.70 2.95
C GLN A 43 14.89 -17.36 3.07
N GLY A 44 15.59 -16.26 3.37
CA GLY A 44 15.01 -14.91 3.52
C GLY A 44 14.14 -14.47 2.34
N ASP A 45 14.62 -14.72 1.13
CA ASP A 45 13.93 -14.34 -0.11
C ASP A 45 12.66 -15.20 -0.33
N LEU A 46 12.66 -16.45 0.11
CA LEU A 46 11.49 -17.35 0.02
C LEU A 46 10.37 -16.90 0.97
N TYR A 47 10.69 -16.59 2.23
CA TYR A 47 9.69 -16.13 3.20
C TYR A 47 9.12 -14.76 2.83
N TRP A 48 9.96 -13.84 2.33
CA TRP A 48 9.50 -12.57 1.78
C TRP A 48 8.57 -12.76 0.58
N GLY A 49 8.95 -13.63 -0.36
CA GLY A 49 8.14 -13.98 -1.52
C GLY A 49 6.79 -14.59 -1.15
N LEU A 50 6.76 -15.51 -0.17
CA LEU A 50 5.52 -16.10 0.33
C LEU A 50 4.61 -15.06 1.00
N GLY A 51 5.18 -14.20 1.86
CA GLY A 51 4.43 -13.16 2.56
C GLY A 51 3.79 -12.15 1.59
N THR A 52 4.56 -11.70 0.61
CA THR A 52 4.07 -10.79 -0.45
C THR A 52 3.02 -11.46 -1.34
N SER A 53 3.20 -12.74 -1.70
CA SER A 53 2.24 -13.50 -2.51
C SER A 53 0.89 -13.68 -1.80
N ILE A 54 0.91 -14.05 -0.52
CA ILE A 54 -0.31 -14.18 0.30
C ILE A 54 -1.01 -12.82 0.41
N SER A 55 -0.25 -11.75 0.64
CA SER A 55 -0.78 -10.38 0.70
C SER A 55 -1.46 -9.96 -0.59
N MET A 56 -0.86 -10.27 -1.75
CA MET A 56 -1.45 -10.00 -3.07
C MET A 56 -2.72 -10.82 -3.31
N LEU A 57 -2.74 -12.09 -2.90
CA LEU A 57 -3.91 -12.95 -3.03
C LEU A 57 -5.08 -12.39 -2.21
N ILE A 58 -4.85 -12.04 -0.94
CA ILE A 58 -5.85 -11.40 -0.09
C ILE A 58 -6.35 -10.09 -0.72
N THR A 59 -5.44 -9.26 -1.23
CA THR A 59 -5.78 -8.00 -1.91
C THR A 59 -6.64 -8.23 -3.15
N ALA A 60 -6.38 -9.29 -3.93
CA ALA A 60 -7.14 -9.61 -5.13
C ALA A 60 -8.62 -9.90 -4.84
N PHE A 61 -8.94 -10.54 -3.71
CA PHE A 61 -10.33 -10.81 -3.32
C PHE A 61 -10.99 -9.60 -2.67
N ILE A 62 -10.26 -8.82 -1.88
CA ILE A 62 -10.80 -7.68 -1.13
C ILE A 62 -11.01 -6.46 -2.05
N SER A 63 -10.13 -6.24 -3.02
CA SER A 63 -10.14 -5.11 -3.96
C SER A 63 -11.48 -4.92 -4.69
N PRO A 64 -12.09 -5.94 -5.35
CA PRO A 64 -13.38 -5.75 -6.04
C PRO A 64 -14.52 -5.41 -5.08
N ILE A 65 -14.52 -5.96 -3.87
CA ILE A 65 -15.56 -5.70 -2.86
C ILE A 65 -15.45 -4.25 -2.38
N LEU A 66 -14.25 -3.82 -1.98
CA LEU A 66 -14.02 -2.44 -1.54
C LEU A 66 -14.20 -1.43 -2.68
N GLY A 67 -13.82 -1.79 -3.90
CA GLY A 67 -14.02 -0.98 -5.11
C GLY A 67 -15.50 -0.75 -5.38
N ALA A 68 -16.32 -1.80 -5.34
CA ALA A 68 -17.77 -1.69 -5.49
C ALA A 68 -18.41 -0.80 -4.42
N VAL A 69 -17.97 -0.93 -3.15
CA VAL A 69 -18.44 -0.07 -2.05
C VAL A 69 -18.02 1.39 -2.26
N ALA A 70 -16.79 1.63 -2.71
CA ALA A 70 -16.27 2.98 -2.97
C ALA A 70 -17.00 3.68 -4.12
N ASP A 71 -17.35 2.94 -5.18
CA ASP A 71 -18.10 3.46 -6.31
C ASP A 71 -19.56 3.78 -5.93
N TYR A 72 -20.20 2.96 -5.09
CA TYR A 72 -21.56 3.22 -4.62
C TYR A 72 -21.64 4.38 -3.61
N SER A 73 -20.59 4.56 -2.79
CA SER A 73 -20.61 5.54 -1.70
C SER A 73 -20.36 6.99 -2.15
N SER A 74 -19.92 7.24 -3.38
CA SER A 74 -19.50 8.57 -3.91
C SER A 74 -18.48 9.35 -3.05
N THR A 75 -17.96 8.73 -1.97
CA THR A 75 -17.17 9.38 -0.92
C THR A 75 -15.70 8.97 -1.00
N LYS A 76 -15.13 9.07 -2.20
CA LYS A 76 -13.73 8.66 -2.52
C LYS A 76 -12.70 9.26 -1.55
N LYS A 77 -12.93 10.49 -1.08
CA LYS A 77 -12.03 11.18 -0.13
C LYS A 77 -12.05 10.61 1.29
N ARG A 78 -13.20 10.13 1.80
CA ARG A 78 -13.26 9.52 3.16
C ARG A 78 -12.63 8.14 3.16
N PHE A 79 -12.86 7.37 2.10
CA PHE A 79 -12.22 6.07 1.89
C PHE A 79 -10.70 6.18 1.85
N LEU A 80 -10.20 7.18 1.12
CA LEU A 80 -8.77 7.50 1.06
C LEU A 80 -8.22 7.85 2.45
N ALA A 81 -8.88 8.76 3.19
CA ALA A 81 -8.45 9.12 4.54
C ALA A 81 -8.46 7.94 5.52
N PHE A 82 -9.46 7.06 5.43
CA PHE A 82 -9.54 5.86 6.27
C PHE A 82 -8.35 4.91 6.02
N PHE A 83 -8.06 4.58 4.75
CA PHE A 83 -6.94 3.71 4.44
C PHE A 83 -5.58 4.34 4.77
N THR A 84 -5.44 5.65 4.58
CA THR A 84 -4.23 6.36 5.02
C THR A 84 -4.06 6.25 6.54
N PHE A 85 -5.14 6.41 7.31
CA PHE A 85 -5.08 6.28 8.77
C PHE A 85 -4.68 4.86 9.20
N VAL A 86 -5.28 3.84 8.60
CA VAL A 86 -4.91 2.44 8.83
C VAL A 86 -3.43 2.20 8.52
N CYS A 87 -2.94 2.75 7.40
CA CYS A 87 -1.53 2.62 7.01
C CYS A 87 -0.58 3.30 8.02
N ILE A 88 -0.92 4.50 8.48
CA ILE A 88 -0.16 5.22 9.52
C ILE A 88 -0.10 4.41 10.81
N VAL A 89 -1.23 3.90 11.28
CA VAL A 89 -1.30 3.09 12.50
C VAL A 89 -0.47 1.80 12.36
N SER A 90 -0.60 1.08 11.24
CA SER A 90 0.20 -0.13 10.99
C SER A 90 1.70 0.16 10.95
N THR A 91 2.11 1.31 10.39
CA THR A 91 3.53 1.71 10.33
C THR A 91 4.06 2.09 11.71
N LEU A 92 3.25 2.75 12.53
CA LEU A 92 3.58 3.07 13.92
C LEU A 92 3.74 1.80 14.79
N LEU A 93 2.97 0.76 14.49
CA LEU A 93 3.08 -0.54 15.18
C LEU A 93 4.31 -1.37 14.77
N LEU A 94 5.09 -0.94 13.78
CA LEU A 94 6.30 -1.64 13.32
C LEU A 94 7.51 -1.46 14.27
N TYR A 95 7.31 -0.85 15.44
CA TYR A 95 8.33 -0.73 16.49
C TYR A 95 8.48 -2.05 17.25
#